data_AF-A0A8X7UUX0-F1
#
_entry.id   AF-A0A8X7UUX0-F1
#
_cell.length_a   1.000
_cell.length_b   1.000
_cell.length_c   1.000
_cell.angle_alpha   90.00
_cell.angle_beta   90.00
_cell.angle_gamma   90.00
#
_symmetry.space_group_name_H-M   'P 1'
#
loop_
_entity.id
_entity.type
_entity.pdbx_description
1 polymer ?
#
loop_
_entity_poly.entity_id
_entity_poly.type
_entity_poly.pdbx_seq_one_letter_code
_entity_poly.pdbx_strand_id
1 'polypeptide(L)'
;MLKTPERVPFRLTRDIIDGMGITGVEGVFRRCCEETLSVMRTNKEALLTIVEVFIHDPLYKWALSPLKALQRQKETEDYDGVNLEGLQEEFEGNKDAARALMRVKQKLDGYEGVR
;
A
#
# COMPACT_ATOMS: atom_id res chain seq x y z
N MET A 1 -5.30 11.34 -1.12
CA MET A 1 -4.87 10.73 0.16
C MET A 1 -6.03 10.76 1.15
N LEU A 2 -5.98 9.97 2.22
CA LEU A 2 -7.00 9.94 3.28
C LEU A 2 -6.85 11.13 4.25
N LYS A 3 -7.94 11.55 4.92
CA LYS A 3 -7.95 12.60 5.97
C LYS A 3 -7.08 12.19 7.15
N THR A 4 -7.29 10.98 7.65
CA THR A 4 -6.43 10.34 8.66
C THR A 4 -5.52 9.33 7.97
N PRO A 5 -4.19 9.56 7.89
CA PRO A 5 -3.29 8.67 7.18
C PRO A 5 -2.95 7.42 8.00
N GLU A 6 -2.79 6.28 7.33
CA GLU A 6 -2.22 5.07 7.93
C GLU A 6 -0.70 5.24 8.08
N ARG A 7 -0.20 5.12 9.31
CA ARG A 7 1.23 5.29 9.63
C ARG A 7 1.98 3.96 9.79
N VAL A 8 1.25 2.86 9.88
CA VAL A 8 1.82 1.51 10.01
C VAL A 8 1.98 0.87 8.63
N PRO A 9 3.09 0.17 8.34
CA PRO A 9 3.33 -0.43 7.02
C PRO A 9 2.50 -1.69 6.77
N PHE A 10 2.09 -2.38 7.83
CA PHE A 10 1.22 -3.56 7.79
C PHE A 10 0.56 -3.74 9.16
N ARG A 11 -0.49 -4.56 9.21
CA ARG A 11 -1.24 -4.85 10.44
C ARG A 11 -0.53 -5.92 11.27
N LEU A 12 0.01 -5.53 12.42
CA LEU A 12 0.59 -6.45 13.40
C LEU A 12 0.16 -6.01 14.82
N THR A 13 -1.12 -6.22 15.12
CA THR A 13 -1.73 -5.82 16.41
C THR A 13 -1.36 -6.81 17.51
N ARG A 14 -1.66 -6.44 18.77
CA ARG A 14 -1.47 -7.32 19.93
C ARG A 14 -2.16 -8.67 19.75
N ASP A 15 -3.40 -8.67 19.25
CA ASP A 15 -4.16 -9.92 19.03
C ASP A 15 -3.52 -10.83 17.98
N ILE A 16 -2.92 -10.25 16.94
CA ILE A 16 -2.18 -11.02 15.92
C ILE A 16 -0.89 -11.59 16.51
N ILE A 17 -0.17 -10.81 17.31
CA ILE A 17 1.08 -11.24 17.97
C ILE A 17 0.80 -12.33 19.01
N ASP A 18 -0.28 -12.18 19.78
CA ASP A 18 -0.69 -13.15 20.80
C ASP A 18 -1.01 -14.52 20.19
N GLY A 19 -1.61 -14.53 18.99
CA GLY A 19 -1.83 -15.74 18.21
C GLY A 19 -0.56 -16.50 17.78
N MET A 20 0.63 -15.89 17.89
CA MET A 20 1.92 -16.54 17.61
C MET A 20 2.48 -17.32 18.82
N GLY A 21 1.82 -17.23 19.98
CA GLY A 21 2.21 -17.91 21.21
C GLY A 21 3.37 -17.24 21.94
N ILE A 22 4.04 -18.00 22.81
CA ILE A 22 5.03 -17.46 23.76
C ILE A 22 6.25 -16.81 23.09
N THR A 23 6.58 -17.19 21.86
CA THR A 23 7.71 -16.62 21.11
C THR A 23 7.36 -15.32 20.40
N GLY A 24 6.07 -14.97 20.29
CA GLY A 24 5.60 -13.77 19.61
C GLY A 24 6.21 -13.64 18.21
N VAL A 25 6.72 -12.44 17.90
CA VAL A 25 7.31 -12.13 16.59
C VAL A 25 8.72 -12.70 16.38
N GLU A 26 9.46 -12.98 17.46
CA GLU A 26 10.87 -13.41 17.40
C GLU A 26 11.02 -14.90 17.01
N GLY A 27 9.92 -15.64 16.99
CA GLY A 27 9.91 -17.05 16.60
C GLY A 27 9.83 -17.26 15.08
N VAL A 28 8.85 -18.05 14.66
CA VAL A 28 8.65 -18.43 13.26
C VAL A 28 8.38 -17.22 12.38
N PHE A 29 7.65 -16.22 12.89
CA PHE A 29 7.26 -15.03 12.14
C PHE A 29 8.47 -14.29 11.55
N ARG A 30 9.42 -13.84 12.39
CA ARG A 30 10.62 -13.11 11.93
C ARG A 30 11.40 -13.91 10.88
N ARG A 31 11.69 -15.19 11.15
CA ARG A 31 12.47 -16.05 10.24
C ARG A 31 11.78 -16.21 8.89
N CYS A 32 10.47 -16.48 8.89
CA CYS A 32 9.71 -16.60 7.64
C CYS A 32 9.67 -15.28 6.87
N CYS A 33 9.52 -14.14 7.54
CA CYS A 33 9.53 -12.82 6.91
C CYS A 33 10.90 -12.48 6.31
N GLU A 34 12.00 -12.79 7.00
CA GLU A 34 13.36 -12.57 6.50
C GLU A 34 13.65 -13.38 5.24
N GLU A 35 13.33 -14.68 5.26
CA GLU A 35 13.50 -15.56 4.09
C GLU A 35 12.62 -15.11 2.92
N THR A 36 11.35 -14.79 3.19
CA THR A 36 10.43 -14.30 2.16
C THR A 36 10.94 -13.00 1.54
N LEU A 37 11.38 -12.04 2.37
CA LEU A 37 11.92 -10.78 1.89
C LEU A 37 13.21 -10.98 1.09
N SER A 38 14.08 -11.90 1.52
CA SER A 38 15.29 -12.29 0.78
C SER A 38 14.94 -12.77 -0.63
N VAL A 39 14.02 -13.73 -0.75
CA VAL A 39 13.56 -14.27 -2.05
C VAL A 39 12.93 -13.17 -2.92
N MET A 40 12.11 -12.30 -2.33
CA MET A 40 11.51 -11.17 -3.06
C MET A 40 12.57 -10.20 -3.60
N ARG A 41 13.60 -9.89 -2.81
CA ARG A 41 14.69 -9.00 -3.24
C ARG A 41 15.57 -9.64 -4.32
N THR A 42 15.86 -10.95 -4.21
CA THR A 42 16.59 -11.70 -5.24
C THR A 42 15.84 -11.71 -6.57
N ASN A 43 14.50 -11.82 -6.54
CA ASN A 43 13.66 -11.90 -7.72
C ASN A 43 12.97 -10.56 -8.06
N LYS A 44 13.54 -9.42 -7.65
CA LYS A 44 12.89 -8.10 -7.76
C LYS A 44 12.53 -7.71 -9.19
N GLU A 45 13.34 -8.07 -10.18
CA GLU A 45 13.10 -7.71 -11.58
C GLU A 45 11.80 -8.36 -12.10
N ALA A 46 11.56 -9.63 -11.78
CA ALA A 46 10.33 -10.32 -12.14
C ALA A 46 9.09 -9.65 -11.50
N LEU A 47 9.20 -9.24 -10.22
CA LEU A 47 8.13 -8.53 -9.54
C LEU A 47 7.85 -7.15 -10.16
N LEU A 48 8.90 -6.40 -10.50
CA LEU A 48 8.78 -5.09 -11.15
C LEU A 48 8.15 -5.21 -12.53
N THR A 49 8.55 -6.19 -13.33
CA THR A 49 7.93 -6.45 -14.64
C THR A 49 6.43 -6.70 -14.53
N ILE A 50 5.98 -7.47 -13.54
CA ILE A 50 4.54 -7.72 -13.34
C ILE A 50 3.80 -6.41 -13.02
N VAL A 51 4.37 -5.57 -12.15
CA VAL A 51 3.74 -4.29 -11.74
C VAL A 51 3.74 -3.27 -12.87
N GLU A 52 4.79 -3.24 -13.70
CA GLU A 52 4.92 -2.34 -14.86
C GLU A 52 3.78 -2.51 -15.87
N VAL A 53 3.27 -3.73 -16.07
CA VAL A 53 2.15 -3.99 -16.98
C VAL A 53 0.91 -3.17 -16.60
N PHE A 54 0.63 -3.00 -15.31
CA PHE A 54 -0.56 -2.27 -14.82
C PHE A 54 -0.49 -0.76 -15.03
N ILE A 55 0.69 -0.21 -15.34
CA ILE A 55 0.84 1.22 -15.66
C ILE A 55 0.17 1.55 -17.00
N HIS A 56 0.17 0.57 -17.91
CA HIS A 56 -0.35 0.69 -19.26
C HIS A 56 -1.85 0.35 -19.37
N ASP A 57 -2.48 -0.13 -18.29
CA ASP A 57 -3.92 -0.40 -18.27
C ASP A 57 -4.73 0.91 -18.16
N PRO A 58 -5.48 1.32 -19.20
CA PRO A 58 -6.22 2.57 -19.20
C PRO A 58 -7.43 2.57 -18.26
N LEU A 59 -7.87 1.40 -17.79
CA LEU A 59 -9.00 1.26 -16.87
C LEU A 59 -8.57 1.24 -15.40
N TYR A 60 -7.27 1.07 -15.13
CA TYR A 60 -6.77 0.97 -13.76
C TYR A 60 -6.60 2.35 -13.13
N LYS A 61 -7.28 2.56 -12.00
CA LYS A 61 -7.18 3.80 -11.21
C LYS A 61 -6.17 3.65 -10.08
N TRP A 62 -5.00 4.28 -10.22
CA TRP A 62 -3.92 4.22 -9.21
C TRP A 62 -4.10 5.19 -8.05
N ALA A 63 -4.84 6.28 -8.26
CA ALA A 63 -5.22 7.20 -7.20
C ALA A 63 -6.62 6.88 -6.66
N LEU A 64 -6.77 7.02 -5.34
CA LEU A 64 -8.08 6.97 -4.71
C LEU A 64 -8.78 8.32 -4.91
N SER A 65 -9.91 8.32 -5.61
CA SER A 65 -10.74 9.51 -5.78
C SER A 65 -11.11 10.11 -4.41
N PRO A 66 -11.19 11.45 -4.26
CA PRO A 66 -11.54 12.09 -2.99
C PRO A 66 -12.84 11.56 -2.35
N LEU A 67 -13.86 11.27 -3.17
CA LEU A 67 -15.12 10.66 -2.73
C LEU A 67 -14.91 9.33 -2.00
N LYS A 68 -14.23 8.40 -2.67
CA LYS A 68 -13.92 7.09 -2.11
C LYS A 68 -13.02 7.20 -0.88
N ALA A 69 -12.12 8.18 -0.85
CA ALA A 69 -11.28 8.46 0.31
C ALA A 69 -12.10 8.88 1.53
N LEU A 70 -13.05 9.80 1.35
CA LEU A 70 -13.97 10.24 2.41
C LEU A 70 -14.89 9.11 2.87
N GLN A 71 -15.48 8.36 1.94
CA GLN A 71 -16.39 7.27 2.29
C GLN A 71 -15.74 6.18 3.13
N ARG A 72 -14.46 5.84 2.87
CA ARG A 72 -13.68 4.89 3.69
C ARG A 72 -13.44 5.36 5.13
N GLN A 73 -13.65 6.64 5.42
CA GLN A 73 -13.47 7.23 6.75
C GLN A 73 -14.77 7.79 7.33
N LYS A 74 -15.91 7.64 6.63
CA LYS A 74 -17.23 8.11 7.05
C LYS A 74 -17.86 7.27 8.15
N GLU A 75 -17.42 6.03 8.36
CA GLU A 75 -17.93 5.18 9.45
C GLU A 75 -17.57 5.72 10.85
N THR A 76 -16.79 6.80 10.94
CA THR A 76 -16.31 7.39 12.20
C THR A 76 -16.91 8.75 12.60
N GLU A 77 -17.60 9.50 11.72
CA GLU A 77 -18.14 10.84 12.10
C GLU A 77 -19.45 11.18 11.34
N ASP A 78 -20.54 11.42 12.08
CA ASP A 78 -21.75 12.15 11.64
C ASP A 78 -21.36 13.57 11.20
N TYR A 79 -21.44 13.91 9.91
CA TYR A 79 -21.63 15.30 9.44
C TYR A 79 -22.06 15.39 7.97
N ASP A 80 -22.96 16.35 7.73
CA ASP A 80 -23.80 16.58 6.56
C ASP A 80 -23.10 16.82 5.20
N GLY A 81 -23.83 16.41 4.15
CA GLY A 81 -24.00 17.13 2.89
C GLY A 81 -22.76 17.72 2.20
N VAL A 82 -22.06 16.91 1.40
CA VAL A 82 -21.11 17.43 0.40
C VAL A 82 -21.65 17.14 -1.00
N ASN A 83 -22.05 18.20 -1.72
CA ASN A 83 -22.45 18.13 -3.13
C ASN A 83 -21.19 17.89 -3.99
N LEU A 84 -21.27 16.90 -4.89
CA LEU A 84 -20.09 16.31 -5.54
C LEU A 84 -20.32 15.98 -7.02
N GLU A 85 -21.06 16.85 -7.69
CA GLU A 85 -21.12 16.89 -9.14
C GLU A 85 -20.02 17.84 -9.66
N GLY A 86 -18.96 17.29 -10.26
CA GLY A 86 -18.01 18.14 -11.02
C GLY A 86 -16.56 17.69 -11.16
N LEU A 87 -16.13 16.53 -10.65
CA LEU A 87 -14.74 16.07 -10.84
C LEU A 87 -14.65 15.06 -11.98
N GLN A 88 -14.72 15.56 -13.22
CA GLN A 88 -14.27 14.81 -14.38
C GLN A 88 -12.73 14.74 -14.31
N GLU A 89 -12.16 13.57 -14.01
CA GLU A 89 -10.72 13.37 -14.02
C GLU A 89 -10.21 13.44 -15.47
N GLU A 90 -9.43 14.48 -15.79
CA GLU A 90 -8.64 14.56 -17.01
C GLU A 90 -7.61 13.41 -17.00
N PHE A 91 -7.56 12.63 -18.08
CA PHE A 91 -6.63 11.52 -18.25
C PHE A 91 -5.23 12.05 -18.58
N GLU A 92 -4.59 12.75 -17.65
CA GLU A 92 -3.13 12.86 -17.66
C GLU A 92 -2.59 11.46 -17.35
N GLY A 93 -1.72 10.95 -18.24
CA GLY A 93 -1.12 9.63 -18.08
C GLY A 93 -0.60 9.36 -16.66
N ASN A 94 -0.43 8.09 -16.35
CA ASN A 94 -0.46 7.54 -15.00
C ASN A 94 0.76 7.90 -14.10
N LYS A 95 0.93 9.18 -13.78
CA LYS A 95 2.00 9.72 -12.92
C LYS A 95 1.98 9.08 -11.53
N ASP A 96 0.79 8.73 -11.04
CA ASP A 96 0.61 8.04 -9.75
C ASP A 96 1.12 6.59 -9.79
N ALA A 97 0.93 5.88 -10.91
CA ALA A 97 1.53 4.57 -11.09
C ALA A 97 3.05 4.61 -11.17
N ALA A 98 3.60 5.56 -11.92
CA ALA A 98 5.05 5.72 -11.99
C ALA A 98 5.65 5.99 -10.59
N ARG A 99 4.96 6.81 -9.77
CA ARG A 99 5.34 7.05 -8.36
C ARG A 99 5.23 5.77 -7.52
N ALA A 100 4.17 4.99 -7.69
CA ALA A 100 3.97 3.75 -6.95
C ALA A 100 5.04 2.70 -7.30
N LEU A 101 5.34 2.52 -8.59
CA LEU A 101 6.41 1.61 -9.05
C LEU A 101 7.78 2.04 -8.51
N MET A 102 8.11 3.33 -8.56
CA MET A 102 9.35 3.86 -7.99
C MET A 102 9.47 3.50 -6.50
N ARG A 103 8.38 3.63 -5.73
CA ARG A 103 8.37 3.26 -4.30
C ARG A 103 8.54 1.76 -4.09
N VAL A 104 7.88 0.92 -4.87
CA VAL A 104 8.05 -0.55 -4.80
C VAL A 104 9.50 -0.93 -5.08
N LYS A 105 10.11 -0.34 -6.11
CA LYS A 105 11.52 -0.54 -6.44
C LYS A 105 12.43 -0.15 -5.27
N GLN A 106 12.25 1.04 -4.68
CA GLN A 106 13.04 1.49 -3.53
C GLN A 106 12.93 0.56 -2.31
N LYS A 107 11.74 -0.01 -2.05
CA LYS A 107 11.53 -0.99 -0.98
C LYS A 107 12.26 -2.31 -1.24
N LEU A 108 12.22 -2.80 -2.47
CA LEU A 108 12.94 -4.01 -2.87
C LEU A 108 14.46 -3.81 -2.88
N ASP A 109 14.94 -2.62 -3.23
CA ASP A 109 16.37 -2.27 -3.14
C ASP A 109 16.85 -2.09 -1.67
N GLY A 110 15.92 -1.99 -0.71
CA GLY A 110 16.23 -1.91 0.71
C GLY A 110 16.50 -0.50 1.24
N TYR A 111 16.30 0.54 0.44
CA TYR A 111 16.54 1.94 0.84
C TYR A 111 15.57 2.46 1.91
N GLU A 112 14.37 1.88 2.01
CA GLU A 112 13.36 2.31 2.99
C GLU A 112 13.41 1.53 4.33
N GLY A 113 14.37 0.61 4.53
CA GLY A 113 14.32 -0.39 5.62
C GLY A 113 15.35 -0.28 6.75
N VAL A 114 16.22 0.75 6.78
CA VAL A 114 17.22 0.92 7.85
C VAL A 114 16.98 2.25 8.57
N ARG A 115 16.06 2.23 9.53
CA ARG A 115 16.00 3.17 10.67
C ARG A 115 15.46 2.45 11.89
#